data_AF-A0A2V8WNN6-F1
#
_entry.id   AF-A0A2V8WNN6-F1
#
_cell.length_a   1.000
_cell.length_b   1.000
_cell.length_c   1.000
_cell.angle_alpha   90.00
_cell.angle_beta   90.00
_cell.angle_gamma   90.00
#
_symmetry.space_group_name_H-M   'P 1'
#
loop_
_entity.id
_entity.type
_entity.pdbx_description
1 polymer ?
#
loop_
_entity_poly.entity_id
_entity_poly.type
_entity_poly.pdbx_seq_one_letter_code
_entity_poly.pdbx_strand_id
1 'polypeptide(L)'
;MKQNLRVSLGAVVLALATLAAMIFALLNFDQRARYELAYDGVAWLDTDHGVQAKQVSPNSPATRAGIHANDVLLSINGTHVTRATEVARRLDRAGLWTQVRYKLSRNGEEFETPLVTAPAEKPLATENYLRVVGLLFLFIGLFIFVRRWNAPRAVHFYVFCLVSFICWSFHYSGKFDAFDWEVYWSEIVARLLAPALLLHFALVFPGRSETTIRSSSKLLAVYALPLFLLVIHVSTALNALGFVPWLAPYLLLTKWEFSYMALCFLAAGLVFYWSYREAPSGVLRQQLKWLTGGTLIGTLPVSLFYILPLVLDANLDAHPWMKMSVLSLVLIPLCFGYAIIRYRLMDVDIIFKRGLAYTAATAAVATVYFALVALITYIFHAQTTGPVGGMIAIVVAAFLFQPFREGIQGRLDRFFYRDRLDYRRTLIEFGRTLTNEVRFDPMLGSVMDRVSQTLLVDRLAIFVEDPLQPGQMRIARSMGVRLFESLDLSFLEPARPEFARGALFFESPRAARDVSESVHRTLEQLDLN
;
A
#
# COMPACT_ATOMS: atom_id res chain seq x y z
N MET A 1 -27.89 8.73 13.14
CA MET A 1 -28.08 7.38 12.55
C MET A 1 -27.70 7.27 11.07
N LYS A 2 -28.25 8.08 10.14
CA LYS A 2 -28.00 7.94 8.69
C LYS A 2 -26.51 8.05 8.27
N GLN A 3 -25.71 8.87 8.96
CA GLN A 3 -24.29 9.06 8.65
C GLN A 3 -23.43 7.85 9.06
N ASN A 4 -23.64 7.29 10.26
CA ASN A 4 -22.97 6.06 10.70
C ASN A 4 -23.31 4.86 9.81
N LEU A 5 -24.56 4.78 9.32
CA LEU A 5 -24.98 3.72 8.41
C LEU A 5 -24.25 3.80 7.05
N ARG A 6 -24.17 5.00 6.44
CA ARG A 6 -23.46 5.21 5.16
C ARG A 6 -21.98 4.86 5.26
N VAL A 7 -21.33 5.26 6.35
CA VAL A 7 -19.91 4.96 6.57
C VAL A 7 -19.69 3.46 6.78
N SER A 8 -20.58 2.76 7.51
CA SER A 8 -20.51 1.30 7.66
C SER A 8 -20.73 0.54 6.35
N LEU A 9 -21.65 1.01 5.50
CA LEU A 9 -21.94 0.37 4.23
C LEU A 9 -20.80 0.54 3.23
N GLY A 10 -20.20 1.73 3.18
CA GLY A 10 -18.99 1.98 2.38
C GLY A 10 -17.81 1.10 2.82
N ALA A 11 -17.65 0.88 4.13
CA ALA A 11 -16.59 0.01 4.63
C ALA A 11 -16.80 -1.46 4.26
N VAL A 12 -18.04 -1.95 4.31
CA VAL A 12 -18.38 -3.32 3.87
C VAL A 12 -18.13 -3.50 2.38
N VAL A 13 -18.52 -2.54 1.54
CA VAL A 13 -18.26 -2.59 0.09
C VAL A 13 -16.77 -2.65 -0.20
N LEU A 14 -15.97 -1.85 0.49
CA LEU A 14 -14.51 -1.84 0.35
C LEU A 14 -13.87 -3.16 0.82
N ALA A 15 -14.37 -3.75 1.90
CA ALA A 15 -13.91 -5.06 2.37
C ALA A 15 -14.24 -6.19 1.37
N LEU A 16 -15.46 -6.18 0.81
CA LEU A 16 -15.88 -7.13 -0.23
C LEU A 16 -15.07 -6.96 -1.51
N ALA A 17 -14.83 -5.72 -1.95
CA ALA A 17 -14.00 -5.42 -3.11
C ALA A 17 -12.57 -5.95 -2.92
N THR A 18 -12.02 -5.83 -1.72
CA THR A 18 -10.69 -6.37 -1.40
C THR A 18 -10.65 -7.88 -1.37
N LEU A 19 -11.67 -8.53 -0.81
CA LEU A 19 -11.78 -9.99 -0.87
C LEU A 19 -11.86 -10.48 -2.32
N ALA A 20 -12.69 -9.83 -3.15
CA ALA A 20 -12.82 -10.13 -4.57
C ALA A 20 -11.48 -9.94 -5.31
N ALA A 21 -10.80 -8.82 -5.09
CA ALA A 21 -9.49 -8.55 -5.70
C ALA A 21 -8.44 -9.59 -5.30
N MET A 22 -8.44 -10.05 -4.04
CA MET A 22 -7.51 -11.07 -3.56
C MET A 22 -7.82 -12.45 -4.18
N ILE A 23 -9.09 -12.83 -4.29
CA ILE A 23 -9.51 -14.06 -4.97
C ILE A 23 -9.10 -14.01 -6.45
N PHE A 24 -9.37 -12.90 -7.13
CA PHE A 24 -8.98 -12.70 -8.53
C PHE A 24 -7.48 -12.76 -8.71
N ALA A 25 -6.68 -12.17 -7.82
CA ALA A 25 -5.23 -12.28 -7.87
C ALA A 25 -4.73 -13.72 -7.73
N LEU A 26 -5.33 -14.51 -6.83
CA LEU A 26 -4.97 -15.93 -6.65
C LEU A 26 -5.35 -16.77 -7.87
N LEU A 27 -6.56 -16.59 -8.40
CA LEU A 27 -7.01 -17.27 -9.63
C LEU A 27 -6.16 -16.86 -10.84
N ASN A 28 -5.83 -15.57 -10.96
CA ASN A 28 -4.96 -15.07 -12.02
C ASN A 28 -3.55 -15.64 -11.92
N PHE A 29 -2.99 -15.75 -10.70
CA PHE A 29 -1.69 -16.39 -10.48
C PHE A 29 -1.69 -17.86 -10.90
N ASP A 30 -2.70 -18.63 -10.50
CA ASP A 30 -2.82 -20.05 -10.89
C ASP A 30 -3.01 -20.20 -12.40
N GLN A 31 -3.88 -19.39 -13.01
CA GLN A 31 -4.08 -19.38 -14.46
C GLN A 31 -2.79 -19.02 -15.22
N ARG A 32 -2.06 -17.99 -14.76
CA ARG A 32 -0.81 -17.55 -15.39
C ARG A 32 0.32 -18.59 -15.25
N ALA A 33 0.34 -19.33 -14.14
CA ALA A 33 1.30 -20.40 -13.90
C ALA A 33 1.03 -21.64 -14.76
N ARG A 34 -0.23 -21.95 -15.08
CA ARG A 34 -0.61 -23.17 -15.83
C ARG A 34 -0.79 -22.96 -17.33
N TYR A 35 -1.33 -21.82 -17.74
CA TYR A 35 -1.71 -21.59 -19.14
C TYR A 35 -0.52 -21.15 -19.97
N GLU A 36 -0.13 -21.94 -20.97
CA GLU A 36 0.95 -21.64 -21.91
C GLU A 36 0.37 -21.22 -23.26
N LEU A 37 0.67 -20.00 -23.69
CA LEU A 37 0.21 -19.46 -24.97
C LEU A 37 1.11 -19.97 -26.10
N ALA A 38 0.50 -20.48 -27.18
CA ALA A 38 1.23 -20.88 -28.38
C ALA A 38 1.84 -19.65 -29.07
N TYR A 39 3.14 -19.73 -29.34
CA TYR A 39 3.94 -18.62 -29.85
C TYR A 39 4.78 -19.07 -31.05
N ASP A 40 4.80 -18.25 -32.09
CA ASP A 40 5.57 -18.48 -33.31
C ASP A 40 6.85 -17.65 -33.37
N GLY A 41 7.03 -16.62 -32.54
CA GLY A 41 8.22 -15.77 -32.57
C GLY A 41 8.07 -14.45 -33.33
N VAL A 42 6.90 -14.14 -33.87
CA VAL A 42 6.73 -12.96 -34.75
C VAL A 42 5.72 -11.98 -34.20
N ALA A 43 6.07 -10.69 -34.22
CA ALA A 43 5.13 -9.60 -34.05
C ALA A 43 4.47 -9.27 -35.40
N TRP A 44 3.35 -9.94 -35.69
CA TRP A 44 2.56 -9.71 -36.89
C TRP A 44 1.79 -8.39 -36.84
N LEU A 45 1.78 -7.66 -37.95
CA LEU A 45 1.11 -6.39 -38.09
C LEU A 45 0.34 -6.33 -39.40
N ASP A 46 -0.88 -5.81 -39.33
CA ASP A 46 -1.65 -5.47 -40.52
C ASP A 46 -1.01 -4.23 -41.17
N THR A 47 -0.69 -4.32 -42.46
CA THR A 47 -0.18 -3.23 -43.29
C THR A 47 -0.91 -3.17 -44.63
N ASP A 48 -0.67 -2.13 -45.42
CA ASP A 48 -1.23 -2.01 -46.78
C ASP A 48 -0.78 -3.15 -47.71
N HIS A 49 0.28 -3.87 -47.33
CA HIS A 49 0.82 -5.01 -48.06
C HIS A 49 0.33 -6.37 -47.51
N GLY A 50 -0.57 -6.39 -46.52
CA GLY A 50 -1.07 -7.60 -45.87
C GLY A 50 -0.51 -7.77 -44.45
N VAL A 51 -0.47 -9.02 -43.97
CA VAL A 51 0.00 -9.31 -42.60
C VAL A 51 1.53 -9.42 -42.60
N GLN A 52 2.22 -8.37 -42.17
CA GLN A 52 3.67 -8.26 -42.23
C GLN A 52 4.36 -8.57 -40.90
N ALA A 53 5.50 -9.24 -40.94
CA ALA A 53 6.38 -9.46 -39.80
C ALA A 53 7.13 -8.18 -39.44
N LYS A 54 6.73 -7.45 -38.39
CA LYS A 54 7.48 -6.24 -37.96
C LYS A 54 8.76 -6.59 -37.23
N GLN A 55 8.68 -7.55 -36.32
CA GLN A 55 9.79 -7.98 -35.48
C GLN A 55 9.77 -9.50 -35.35
N VAL A 56 10.93 -10.12 -35.51
CA VAL A 56 11.13 -11.54 -35.27
C VAL A 56 12.04 -11.68 -34.06
N SER A 57 11.54 -12.33 -33.01
CA SER A 57 12.27 -12.49 -31.76
C SER A 57 13.49 -13.39 -31.97
N PRO A 58 14.66 -13.05 -31.43
CA PRO A 58 15.85 -13.91 -31.54
C PRO A 58 15.59 -15.26 -30.86
N ASN A 59 16.21 -16.32 -31.36
CA ASN A 59 16.08 -17.70 -30.86
C ASN A 59 14.63 -18.25 -30.84
N SER A 60 13.73 -17.66 -31.62
CA SER A 60 12.33 -18.07 -31.70
C SER A 60 12.07 -19.17 -32.76
N PRO A 61 10.89 -19.81 -32.75
CA PRO A 61 10.49 -20.70 -33.84
C PRO A 61 10.59 -20.04 -35.23
N ALA A 62 10.21 -18.77 -35.35
CA ALA A 62 10.27 -18.01 -36.59
C ALA A 62 11.69 -17.80 -37.11
N THR A 63 12.64 -17.46 -36.23
CA THR A 63 14.06 -17.37 -36.62
C THR A 63 14.59 -18.70 -37.12
N ARG A 64 14.22 -19.81 -36.45
CA ARG A 64 14.61 -21.17 -36.89
C ARG A 64 13.96 -21.58 -38.22
N ALA A 65 12.77 -21.07 -38.50
CA ALA A 65 12.06 -21.27 -39.76
C ALA A 65 12.51 -20.31 -40.88
N GLY A 66 13.51 -19.45 -40.64
CA GLY A 66 14.05 -18.52 -41.64
C GLY A 66 13.14 -17.33 -41.96
N ILE A 67 12.19 -17.01 -41.09
CA ILE A 67 11.31 -15.84 -41.21
C ILE A 67 12.08 -14.59 -40.80
N HIS A 68 12.01 -13.54 -41.62
CA HIS A 68 12.70 -12.27 -41.41
C HIS A 68 11.69 -11.13 -41.23
N ALA A 69 12.17 -10.02 -40.67
CA ALA A 69 11.40 -8.79 -40.66
C ALA A 69 11.05 -8.36 -42.10
N ASN A 70 9.86 -7.79 -42.26
CA ASN A 70 9.21 -7.40 -43.51
C ASN A 70 8.63 -8.52 -44.38
N ASP A 71 8.80 -9.79 -44.01
CA ASP A 71 8.09 -10.89 -44.69
C ASP A 71 6.56 -10.72 -44.55
N VAL A 72 5.82 -10.98 -45.63
CA VAL A 72 4.35 -10.88 -45.65
C VAL A 72 3.75 -12.28 -45.58
N LEU A 73 2.90 -12.53 -44.60
CA LEU A 73 2.17 -13.77 -44.42
C LEU A 73 0.92 -13.81 -45.30
N LEU A 74 0.88 -14.82 -46.17
CA LEU A 74 -0.24 -15.06 -47.09
C LEU A 74 -1.19 -16.12 -46.55
N SER A 75 -0.66 -17.22 -45.97
CA SER A 75 -1.49 -18.31 -45.44
C SER A 75 -0.82 -19.09 -44.31
N ILE A 76 -1.64 -19.67 -43.44
CA ILE A 76 -1.24 -20.66 -42.43
C ILE A 76 -2.00 -21.95 -42.71
N ASN A 77 -1.28 -23.06 -42.86
CA ASN A 77 -1.83 -24.38 -43.19
C ASN A 77 -2.75 -24.33 -44.42
N GLY A 78 -2.34 -23.59 -45.46
CA GLY A 78 -3.09 -23.43 -46.71
C GLY A 78 -4.34 -22.55 -46.62
N THR A 79 -4.67 -21.99 -45.45
CA THR A 79 -5.78 -21.05 -45.33
C THR A 79 -5.28 -19.62 -45.38
N HIS A 80 -5.86 -18.79 -46.25
CA HIS A 80 -5.49 -17.40 -46.39
C HIS A 80 -5.64 -16.64 -45.06
N VAL A 81 -4.69 -15.75 -44.79
CA VAL A 81 -4.68 -14.88 -43.62
C VAL A 81 -4.73 -13.45 -44.11
N THR A 82 -5.72 -12.69 -43.63
CA THR A 82 -5.88 -11.27 -44.02
C THR A 82 -5.64 -10.32 -42.86
N ARG A 83 -5.66 -10.83 -41.62
CA ARG A 83 -5.49 -10.03 -40.41
C ARG A 83 -4.54 -10.71 -39.43
N ALA A 84 -3.72 -9.93 -38.75
CA ALA A 84 -2.79 -10.38 -37.71
C ALA A 84 -3.52 -11.08 -36.56
N THR A 85 -4.74 -10.63 -36.23
CA THR A 85 -5.59 -11.29 -35.20
C THR A 85 -6.01 -12.72 -35.57
N GLU A 86 -6.00 -13.09 -36.85
CA GLU A 86 -6.26 -14.45 -37.29
C GLU A 86 -5.06 -15.36 -37.04
N VAL A 87 -3.83 -14.81 -37.08
CA VAL A 87 -2.61 -15.57 -36.77
C VAL A 87 -2.66 -16.07 -35.33
N ALA A 88 -2.90 -15.18 -34.37
CA ALA A 88 -3.01 -15.53 -32.95
C ALA A 88 -4.09 -16.60 -32.71
N ARG A 89 -5.29 -16.43 -33.28
CA ARG A 89 -6.38 -17.42 -33.16
C ARG A 89 -6.06 -18.77 -33.79
N ARG A 90 -5.30 -18.80 -34.88
CA ARG A 90 -4.90 -20.04 -35.56
C ARG A 90 -3.80 -20.76 -34.80
N LEU A 91 -2.82 -20.03 -34.26
CA LEU A 91 -1.78 -20.59 -33.41
C LEU A 91 -2.36 -21.19 -32.14
N ASP A 92 -3.29 -20.48 -31.50
CA ASP A 92 -4.01 -20.96 -30.33
C ASP A 92 -4.75 -22.29 -30.61
N ARG A 93 -5.46 -22.37 -31.76
CA ARG A 93 -6.12 -23.61 -32.21
C ARG A 93 -5.14 -24.73 -32.58
N ALA A 94 -3.98 -24.39 -33.12
CA ALA A 94 -2.96 -25.38 -33.47
C ALA A 94 -2.35 -26.01 -32.22
N GLY A 95 -2.20 -25.23 -31.14
CA GLY A 95 -1.65 -25.68 -29.87
C GLY A 95 -0.13 -25.63 -29.83
N LEU A 96 0.43 -26.08 -28.70
CA LEU A 96 1.87 -26.08 -28.44
C LEU A 96 2.56 -27.23 -29.18
N TRP A 97 3.84 -27.04 -29.53
CA TRP A 97 4.69 -28.05 -30.15
C TRP A 97 4.12 -28.64 -31.45
N THR A 98 3.31 -27.86 -32.15
CA THR A 98 2.61 -28.28 -33.35
C THR A 98 3.25 -27.63 -34.56
N GLN A 99 3.49 -28.43 -35.61
CA GLN A 99 4.02 -27.90 -36.86
C GLN A 99 2.92 -27.22 -37.66
N VAL A 100 3.09 -25.93 -37.91
CA VAL A 100 2.28 -25.12 -38.82
C VAL A 100 3.10 -24.80 -40.07
N ARG A 101 2.45 -24.71 -41.23
CA ARG A 101 3.08 -24.36 -42.50
C ARG A 101 2.70 -22.95 -42.88
N TYR A 102 3.69 -22.07 -42.97
CA TYR A 102 3.49 -20.68 -43.36
C TYR A 102 3.80 -20.52 -44.84
N LYS A 103 2.92 -19.83 -45.58
CA LYS A 103 3.22 -19.32 -46.91
C LYS A 103 3.48 -17.83 -46.79
N LEU A 104 4.68 -17.40 -47.16
CA LEU A 104 5.20 -16.05 -46.99
C LEU A 104 5.58 -15.48 -48.36
N SER A 105 5.60 -14.15 -48.47
CA SER A 105 6.18 -13.41 -49.59
C SER A 105 7.32 -12.54 -49.09
N ARG A 106 8.49 -12.64 -49.75
CA ARG A 106 9.66 -11.80 -49.50
C ARG A 106 10.10 -11.20 -50.83
N ASN A 107 10.08 -9.86 -50.92
CA ASN A 107 10.43 -9.13 -52.13
C ASN A 107 9.63 -9.57 -53.38
N GLY A 108 8.39 -10.04 -53.20
CA GLY A 108 7.52 -10.53 -54.27
C GLY A 108 7.66 -12.02 -54.60
N GLU A 109 8.65 -12.72 -54.05
CA GLU A 109 8.80 -14.16 -54.20
C GLU A 109 8.06 -14.90 -53.08
N GLU A 110 7.21 -15.85 -53.45
CA GLU A 110 6.48 -16.69 -52.51
C GLU A 110 7.30 -17.92 -52.10
N PHE A 111 7.34 -18.22 -50.80
CA PHE A 111 7.96 -19.43 -50.28
C PHE A 111 7.14 -20.01 -49.13
N GLU A 112 7.30 -21.31 -48.90
CA GLU A 112 6.69 -22.01 -47.76
C GLU A 112 7.77 -22.42 -46.76
N THR A 113 7.48 -22.25 -45.47
CA THR A 113 8.36 -22.70 -44.40
C THR A 113 7.57 -23.41 -43.29
N PRO A 114 8.03 -24.60 -42.81
CA PRO A 114 7.46 -25.22 -41.64
C PRO A 114 7.98 -24.54 -40.38
N LEU A 115 7.08 -24.34 -39.41
CA LEU A 115 7.38 -23.74 -38.13
C LEU A 115 6.72 -24.55 -37.02
N VAL A 116 7.46 -24.89 -35.97
CA VAL A 116 6.92 -25.59 -34.81
C VAL A 116 6.62 -24.60 -33.72
N THR A 117 5.35 -24.49 -33.31
CA THR A 117 4.93 -23.59 -32.23
C THR A 117 5.62 -23.95 -30.92
N ALA A 118 5.95 -22.94 -30.11
CA ALA A 118 6.57 -23.10 -28.80
C ALA A 118 5.78 -22.32 -27.74
N PRO A 119 5.94 -22.61 -26.45
CA PRO A 119 5.36 -21.78 -25.40
C PRO A 119 5.96 -20.36 -25.43
N ALA A 120 5.10 -19.35 -25.30
CA ALA A 120 5.52 -17.96 -25.18
C ALA A 120 6.39 -17.75 -23.93
N GLU A 121 7.49 -17.00 -24.05
CA GLU A 121 8.28 -16.62 -22.87
C GLU A 121 7.46 -15.70 -21.95
N LYS A 122 7.38 -16.06 -20.67
CA LYS A 122 6.69 -15.28 -19.65
C LYS A 122 7.71 -14.59 -18.73
N PRO A 123 7.57 -13.28 -18.45
CA PRO A 123 8.44 -12.59 -17.51
C PRO A 123 8.05 -12.88 -16.04
N LEU A 124 7.93 -14.16 -15.67
CA LEU A 124 7.40 -14.62 -14.38
C LEU A 124 8.13 -14.01 -13.18
N ALA A 125 9.44 -13.83 -13.26
CA ALA A 125 10.21 -13.22 -12.18
C ALA A 125 9.77 -11.77 -11.92
N THR A 126 9.62 -10.98 -12.98
CA THR A 126 9.16 -9.58 -12.89
C THR A 126 7.70 -9.50 -12.45
N GLU A 127 6.81 -10.33 -13.02
CA GLU A 127 5.41 -10.39 -12.61
C GLU A 127 5.28 -10.78 -11.12
N ASN A 128 6.00 -11.81 -10.66
CA ASN A 128 5.98 -12.24 -9.26
C ASN A 128 6.51 -11.16 -8.31
N TYR A 129 7.56 -10.45 -8.70
CA TYR A 129 8.04 -9.32 -7.94
C TYR A 129 6.99 -8.21 -7.83
N LEU A 130 6.32 -7.85 -8.93
CA LEU A 130 5.24 -6.85 -8.92
C LEU A 130 4.05 -7.29 -8.07
N ARG A 131 3.67 -8.58 -8.08
CA ARG A 131 2.67 -9.15 -7.17
C ARG A 131 3.05 -8.93 -5.70
N VAL A 132 4.32 -9.14 -5.34
CA VAL A 132 4.81 -8.85 -3.97
C VAL A 132 4.70 -7.38 -3.63
N VAL A 133 5.08 -6.48 -4.55
CA VAL A 133 4.91 -5.03 -4.38
C VAL A 133 3.42 -4.66 -4.20
N GLY A 134 2.53 -5.25 -5.00
CA GLY A 134 1.08 -5.11 -4.87
C GLY A 134 0.58 -5.55 -3.50
N LEU A 135 1.01 -6.72 -3.01
CA LEU A 135 0.64 -7.22 -1.70
C LEU A 135 1.11 -6.29 -0.57
N LEU A 136 2.28 -5.66 -0.70
CA LEU A 136 2.75 -4.64 0.25
C LEU A 136 1.85 -3.41 0.25
N PHE A 137 1.42 -2.91 -0.91
CA PHE A 137 0.42 -1.85 -0.99
C PHE A 137 -0.86 -2.27 -0.27
N LEU A 138 -1.40 -3.45 -0.59
CA LEU A 138 -2.63 -3.95 0.00
C LEU A 138 -2.53 -4.07 1.53
N PHE A 139 -1.42 -4.62 2.03
CA PHE A 139 -1.17 -4.77 3.46
C PHE A 139 -1.16 -3.43 4.19
N ILE A 140 -0.42 -2.45 3.66
CA ILE A 140 -0.33 -1.10 4.25
C ILE A 140 -1.68 -0.39 4.18
N GLY A 141 -2.39 -0.50 3.06
CA GLY A 141 -3.73 0.02 2.90
C GLY A 141 -4.70 -0.58 3.92
N LEU A 142 -4.77 -1.91 4.01
CA LEU A 142 -5.67 -2.63 4.92
C LEU A 142 -5.39 -2.26 6.37
N PHE A 143 -4.11 -2.14 6.75
CA PHE A 143 -3.70 -1.68 8.07
C PHE A 143 -4.32 -0.31 8.41
N ILE A 144 -4.26 0.65 7.48
CA ILE A 144 -4.86 1.98 7.68
C ILE A 144 -6.38 1.90 7.72
N PHE A 145 -6.98 1.16 6.80
CA PHE A 145 -8.43 1.04 6.70
C PHE A 145 -9.04 0.49 7.99
N VAL A 146 -8.51 -0.61 8.52
CA VAL A 146 -8.98 -1.19 9.79
C VAL A 146 -8.85 -0.21 10.95
N ARG A 147 -7.80 0.63 10.95
CA ARG A 147 -7.55 1.59 12.04
C ARG A 147 -8.37 2.88 11.93
N ARG A 148 -8.63 3.36 10.72
CA ARG A 148 -9.15 4.72 10.44
C ARG A 148 -10.20 4.73 9.32
N TRP A 149 -11.03 3.69 9.18
CA TRP A 149 -12.11 3.61 8.17
C TRP A 149 -13.09 4.78 8.16
N ASN A 150 -13.25 5.50 9.29
CA ASN A 150 -14.11 6.67 9.39
C ASN A 150 -13.46 7.96 8.84
N ALA A 151 -12.16 7.97 8.57
CA ALA A 151 -11.43 9.15 8.10
C ALA A 151 -11.35 9.17 6.56
N PRO A 152 -11.90 10.21 5.88
CA PRO A 152 -11.92 10.26 4.42
C PRO A 152 -10.53 10.14 3.76
N ARG A 153 -9.50 10.74 4.37
CA ARG A 153 -8.11 10.67 3.88
C ARG A 153 -7.55 9.25 3.93
N ALA A 154 -7.85 8.52 5.00
CA ALA A 154 -7.44 7.13 5.18
C ALA A 154 -8.13 6.20 4.19
N VAL A 155 -9.43 6.42 3.95
CA VAL A 155 -10.20 5.67 2.93
C VAL A 155 -9.68 5.95 1.54
N HIS A 156 -9.37 7.21 1.19
CA HIS A 156 -8.80 7.55 -0.12
C HIS A 156 -7.43 6.88 -0.33
N PHE A 157 -6.55 6.93 0.67
CA PHE A 157 -5.27 6.26 0.61
C PHE A 157 -5.40 4.73 0.51
N TYR A 158 -6.39 4.14 1.20
CA TYR A 158 -6.72 2.73 1.06
C TYR A 158 -7.15 2.38 -0.37
N VAL A 159 -8.03 3.18 -0.98
CA VAL A 159 -8.48 2.97 -2.37
C VAL A 159 -7.29 3.06 -3.32
N PHE A 160 -6.38 4.03 -3.13
CA PHE A 160 -5.11 4.07 -3.86
C PHE A 160 -4.33 2.75 -3.73
N CYS A 161 -4.16 2.24 -2.51
CA CYS A 161 -3.44 0.99 -2.27
C CYS A 161 -4.12 -0.23 -2.90
N LEU A 162 -5.45 -0.31 -2.84
CA LEU A 162 -6.24 -1.39 -3.45
C LEU A 162 -6.13 -1.37 -4.97
N VAL A 163 -6.22 -0.19 -5.58
CA VAL A 163 -6.08 -0.02 -7.04
C VAL A 163 -4.65 -0.30 -7.47
N SER A 164 -3.63 0.14 -6.72
CA SER A 164 -2.23 -0.25 -6.98
C SER A 164 -2.01 -1.75 -6.84
N PHE A 165 -2.63 -2.43 -5.87
CA PHE A 165 -2.57 -3.89 -5.78
C PHE A 165 -3.08 -4.57 -7.04
N ILE A 166 -4.23 -4.13 -7.57
CA ILE A 166 -4.79 -4.66 -8.83
C ILE A 166 -3.82 -4.39 -9.98
N CYS A 167 -3.35 -3.14 -10.12
CA CYS A 167 -2.41 -2.71 -11.17
C CYS A 167 -1.13 -3.56 -11.22
N TRP A 168 -0.59 -3.95 -10.07
CA TRP A 168 0.68 -4.69 -10.00
C TRP A 168 0.53 -6.20 -9.91
N SER A 169 -0.67 -6.72 -9.60
CA SER A 169 -0.87 -8.16 -9.38
C SER A 169 -1.58 -8.86 -10.54
N PHE A 170 -2.40 -8.14 -11.29
CA PHE A 170 -3.22 -8.71 -12.36
C PHE A 170 -2.41 -8.72 -13.65
N HIS A 171 -2.27 -9.89 -14.26
CA HIS A 171 -1.55 -10.06 -15.51
C HIS A 171 -2.39 -10.84 -16.52
N TYR A 172 -2.53 -10.26 -17.72
CA TYR A 172 -3.23 -10.91 -18.82
C TYR A 172 -2.54 -12.23 -19.21
N SER A 173 -3.32 -13.31 -19.28
CA SER A 173 -2.81 -14.66 -19.50
C SER A 173 -2.80 -15.08 -20.97
N GLY A 174 -3.68 -14.51 -21.79
CA GLY A 174 -3.82 -14.87 -23.21
C GLY A 174 -4.70 -16.10 -23.44
N LYS A 175 -5.51 -16.49 -22.44
CA LYS A 175 -6.44 -17.63 -22.53
C LYS A 175 -7.74 -17.27 -23.23
N PHE A 176 -8.03 -15.96 -23.36
CA PHE A 176 -9.21 -15.44 -24.05
C PHE A 176 -10.56 -15.92 -23.48
N ASP A 177 -10.61 -16.32 -22.20
CA ASP A 177 -11.86 -16.61 -21.50
C ASP A 177 -12.44 -15.36 -20.82
N ALA A 178 -13.67 -15.48 -20.29
CA ALA A 178 -14.35 -14.37 -19.62
C ALA A 178 -13.53 -13.81 -18.44
N PHE A 179 -12.85 -14.69 -17.70
CA PHE A 179 -12.02 -14.30 -16.57
C PHE A 179 -10.78 -13.51 -17.02
N ASP A 180 -10.08 -13.97 -18.07
CA ASP A 180 -8.93 -13.25 -18.64
C ASP A 180 -9.31 -11.85 -19.14
N TRP A 181 -10.54 -11.71 -19.66
CA TRP A 181 -11.11 -10.43 -20.06
C TRP A 181 -11.38 -9.50 -18.86
N GLU A 182 -11.95 -10.03 -17.78
CA GLU A 182 -12.15 -9.27 -16.54
C GLU A 182 -10.84 -8.79 -15.94
N VAL A 183 -9.82 -9.65 -15.91
CA VAL A 183 -8.46 -9.32 -15.46
C VAL A 183 -7.86 -8.21 -16.32
N TYR A 184 -7.99 -8.31 -17.64
CA TYR A 184 -7.48 -7.32 -18.59
C TYR A 184 -8.08 -5.92 -18.34
N TRP A 185 -9.41 -5.82 -18.26
CA TRP A 185 -10.06 -4.52 -18.01
C TRP A 185 -9.78 -3.97 -16.61
N SER A 186 -9.72 -4.84 -15.60
CA SER A 186 -9.38 -4.45 -14.24
C SER A 186 -7.98 -3.86 -14.16
N GLU A 187 -7.02 -4.45 -14.88
CA GLU A 187 -5.64 -3.97 -14.97
C GLU A 187 -5.56 -2.60 -15.66
N ILE A 188 -6.25 -2.40 -16.79
CA ILE A 188 -6.29 -1.10 -17.50
C ILE A 188 -6.88 0.00 -16.62
N VAL A 189 -8.04 -0.26 -16.02
CA VAL A 189 -8.69 0.69 -15.11
C VAL A 189 -7.76 1.03 -13.96
N ALA A 190 -7.08 0.03 -13.39
CA ALA A 190 -6.15 0.23 -12.29
C ALA A 190 -4.90 1.03 -12.70
N ARG A 191 -4.33 0.76 -13.88
CA ARG A 191 -3.19 1.48 -14.46
C ARG A 191 -3.48 2.96 -14.65
N LEU A 192 -4.70 3.31 -15.06
CA LEU A 192 -5.13 4.69 -15.24
C LEU A 192 -5.53 5.36 -13.91
N LEU A 193 -6.14 4.62 -12.99
CA LEU A 193 -6.70 5.19 -11.77
C LEU A 193 -5.67 5.32 -10.63
N ALA A 194 -4.72 4.39 -10.49
CA ALA A 194 -3.68 4.44 -9.46
C ALA A 194 -2.86 5.76 -9.45
N PRO A 195 -2.26 6.21 -10.58
CA PRO A 195 -1.54 7.47 -10.63
C PRO A 195 -2.42 8.69 -10.30
N ALA A 196 -3.68 8.69 -10.76
CA ALA A 196 -4.63 9.75 -10.47
C ALA A 196 -4.95 9.85 -8.97
N LEU A 197 -5.17 8.71 -8.32
CA LEU A 197 -5.45 8.63 -6.89
C LEU A 197 -4.27 9.11 -6.04
N LEU A 198 -3.03 8.77 -6.42
CA LEU A 198 -1.83 9.26 -5.76
C LEU A 198 -1.66 10.77 -5.91
N LEU A 199 -1.88 11.30 -7.11
CA LEU A 199 -1.79 12.74 -7.36
C LEU A 199 -2.88 13.51 -6.61
N HIS A 200 -4.11 12.99 -6.58
CA HIS A 200 -5.18 13.55 -5.74
C HIS A 200 -4.78 13.55 -4.26
N PHE A 201 -4.23 12.43 -3.75
CA PHE A 201 -3.74 12.37 -2.38
C PHE A 201 -2.65 13.43 -2.13
N ALA A 202 -1.70 13.61 -3.05
CA ALA A 202 -0.64 14.60 -2.93
C ALA A 202 -1.16 16.05 -2.86
N LEU A 203 -2.21 16.37 -3.61
CA LEU A 203 -2.83 17.70 -3.63
C LEU A 203 -3.64 18.01 -2.36
N VAL A 204 -4.21 16.98 -1.72
CA VAL A 204 -5.10 17.15 -0.55
C VAL A 204 -4.36 16.98 0.79
N PHE A 205 -3.33 16.12 0.84
CA PHE A 205 -2.67 15.70 2.07
C PHE A 205 -1.99 16.81 2.91
N PRO A 206 -1.36 17.87 2.35
CA PRO A 206 -0.59 18.84 3.14
C PRO A 206 -1.42 19.74 4.09
N GLY A 207 -2.73 19.54 4.24
CA GLY A 207 -3.55 20.31 5.17
C GLY A 207 -3.52 21.82 4.91
N ARG A 208 -3.18 22.25 3.69
CA ARG A 208 -3.29 23.66 3.28
C ARG A 208 -4.73 24.11 3.51
N SER A 209 -4.89 25.30 4.10
CA SER A 209 -6.17 25.82 4.57
C SER A 209 -7.27 25.58 3.53
N GLU A 210 -8.44 25.17 4.04
CA GLU A 210 -9.64 24.81 3.28
C GLU A 210 -10.09 25.84 2.23
N THR A 211 -9.49 27.04 2.23
CA THR A 211 -9.72 28.15 1.31
C THR A 211 -9.09 27.99 -0.09
N THR A 212 -7.99 27.23 -0.28
CA THR A 212 -7.35 27.10 -1.62
C THR A 212 -7.81 25.87 -2.41
N ILE A 213 -8.43 24.88 -1.74
CA ILE A 213 -8.82 23.57 -2.32
C ILE A 213 -10.23 23.59 -2.95
N ARG A 214 -10.89 24.76 -3.02
CA ARG A 214 -12.22 24.91 -3.60
C ARG A 214 -12.27 25.05 -5.14
N SER A 215 -11.23 24.63 -5.85
CA SER A 215 -11.35 24.42 -7.30
C SER A 215 -11.69 22.95 -7.56
N SER A 216 -12.97 22.59 -7.40
CA SER A 216 -13.49 21.30 -7.88
C SER A 216 -13.04 21.01 -9.30
N SER A 217 -12.77 22.04 -10.12
CA SER A 217 -12.22 21.94 -11.47
C SER A 217 -10.82 21.32 -11.53
N LYS A 218 -9.91 21.60 -10.58
CA LYS A 218 -8.57 20.97 -10.54
C LYS A 218 -8.66 19.49 -10.18
N LEU A 219 -9.52 19.14 -9.22
CA LEU A 219 -9.77 17.74 -8.88
C LEU A 219 -10.48 17.01 -10.02
N LEU A 220 -11.43 17.65 -10.69
CA LEU A 220 -12.10 17.11 -11.86
C LEU A 220 -11.10 16.88 -13.01
N ALA A 221 -10.14 17.79 -13.23
CA ALA A 221 -9.09 17.62 -14.22
C ALA A 221 -8.19 16.39 -13.95
N VAL A 222 -7.88 16.08 -12.67
CA VAL A 222 -7.09 14.88 -12.31
C VAL A 222 -7.77 13.58 -12.76
N TYR A 223 -9.10 13.53 -12.73
CA TYR A 223 -9.88 12.36 -13.13
C TYR A 223 -10.39 12.41 -14.59
N ALA A 224 -10.46 13.59 -15.20
CA ALA A 224 -10.89 13.75 -16.59
C ALA A 224 -9.90 13.10 -17.57
N LEU A 225 -8.59 13.26 -17.34
CA LEU A 225 -7.56 12.69 -18.20
C LEU A 225 -7.55 11.14 -18.23
N PRO A 226 -7.54 10.42 -17.08
CA PRO A 226 -7.61 8.96 -17.10
C PRO A 226 -8.96 8.47 -17.65
N LEU A 227 -10.06 9.19 -17.42
CA LEU A 227 -11.36 8.85 -18.02
C LEU A 227 -11.33 8.98 -19.55
N PHE A 228 -10.72 10.04 -20.07
CA PHE A 228 -10.55 10.24 -21.51
C PHE A 228 -9.69 9.13 -22.14
N LEU A 229 -8.56 8.78 -21.53
CA LEU A 229 -7.73 7.66 -21.99
C LEU A 229 -8.49 6.32 -21.94
N LEU A 230 -9.27 6.08 -20.88
CA LEU A 230 -10.10 4.89 -20.77
C LEU A 230 -11.16 4.82 -21.88
N VAL A 231 -11.82 5.94 -22.18
CA VAL A 231 -12.80 6.01 -23.29
C VAL A 231 -12.13 5.72 -24.64
N ILE A 232 -10.93 6.26 -24.88
CA ILE A 232 -10.15 5.93 -26.09
C ILE A 232 -9.81 4.44 -26.14
N HIS A 233 -9.39 3.85 -25.02
CA HIS A 233 -9.06 2.43 -24.94
C HIS A 233 -10.27 1.54 -25.20
N VAL A 234 -11.41 1.84 -24.57
CA VAL A 234 -12.68 1.15 -24.82
C VAL A 234 -13.11 1.30 -26.27
N SER A 235 -13.00 2.51 -26.83
CA SER A 235 -13.34 2.76 -28.23
C SER A 235 -12.45 1.99 -29.21
N THR A 236 -11.17 1.85 -28.89
CA THR A 236 -10.20 1.08 -29.68
C THR A 236 -10.51 -0.42 -29.58
N ALA A 237 -10.84 -0.92 -28.38
CA ALA A 237 -11.22 -2.31 -28.17
C ALA A 237 -12.55 -2.70 -28.86
N LEU A 238 -13.52 -1.80 -28.90
CA LEU A 238 -14.85 -2.03 -29.51
C LEU A 238 -14.89 -1.76 -31.03
N ASN A 239 -13.79 -1.30 -31.65
CA ASN A 239 -13.74 -0.83 -33.05
C ASN A 239 -14.77 0.28 -33.36
N ALA A 240 -15.24 1.03 -32.36
CA ALA A 240 -16.38 1.95 -32.47
C ALA A 240 -16.08 3.22 -33.31
N LEU A 241 -14.82 3.63 -33.40
CA LEU A 241 -14.37 4.80 -34.17
C LEU A 241 -13.88 4.43 -35.59
N GLY A 242 -14.09 3.20 -36.06
CA GLY A 242 -13.53 2.74 -37.34
C GLY A 242 -12.00 2.59 -37.33
N PHE A 243 -11.36 2.80 -36.18
CA PHE A 243 -10.02 2.27 -35.91
C PHE A 243 -10.13 0.74 -35.85
N VAL A 244 -9.86 0.09 -36.99
CA VAL A 244 -9.66 -1.36 -37.15
C VAL A 244 -8.66 -1.82 -36.05
N PRO A 245 -8.67 -3.09 -35.58
CA PRO A 245 -7.78 -3.53 -34.51
C PRO A 245 -6.37 -3.76 -35.06
N TRP A 246 -5.74 -2.69 -35.51
CA TRP A 246 -4.33 -2.61 -35.82
C TRP A 246 -3.55 -2.76 -34.51
N LEU A 247 -2.47 -3.54 -34.52
CA LEU A 247 -1.54 -3.59 -33.37
C LEU A 247 -0.89 -2.20 -33.12
N ALA A 248 -0.77 -1.34 -34.14
CA ALA A 248 -0.05 -0.06 -34.04
C ALA A 248 -0.73 1.02 -33.15
N PRO A 249 -2.02 1.39 -33.32
CA PRO A 249 -2.75 2.27 -32.41
C PRO A 249 -2.80 1.74 -30.99
N TYR A 250 -2.92 0.42 -30.80
CA TYR A 250 -2.86 -0.20 -29.48
C TYR A 250 -1.48 0.01 -28.81
N LEU A 251 -0.39 -0.16 -29.56
CA LEU A 251 0.97 0.12 -29.07
C LEU A 251 1.17 1.61 -28.75
N LEU A 252 0.66 2.51 -29.59
CA LEU A 252 0.71 3.95 -29.34
C LEU A 252 -0.07 4.34 -28.09
N LEU A 253 -1.28 3.80 -27.92
CA LEU A 253 -2.11 4.02 -26.75
C LEU A 253 -1.41 3.51 -25.49
N THR A 254 -0.83 2.31 -25.55
CA THR A 254 -0.04 1.73 -24.45
C THR A 254 1.11 2.68 -24.04
N LYS A 255 1.85 3.24 -25.01
CA LYS A 255 2.91 4.24 -24.72
C LYS A 255 2.34 5.47 -24.01
N TRP A 256 1.18 5.96 -24.42
CA TRP A 256 0.53 7.11 -23.81
C TRP A 256 0.07 6.81 -22.37
N GLU A 257 -0.46 5.62 -22.11
CA GLU A 257 -0.86 5.21 -20.76
C GLU A 257 0.34 5.11 -19.81
N PHE A 258 1.44 4.50 -20.24
CA PHE A 258 2.67 4.45 -19.43
C PHE A 258 3.28 5.84 -19.21
N SER A 259 3.26 6.70 -20.23
CA SER A 259 3.71 8.09 -20.13
C SER A 259 2.87 8.89 -19.13
N TYR A 260 1.55 8.72 -19.19
CA TYR A 260 0.59 9.32 -18.26
C TYR A 260 0.86 8.86 -16.82
N MET A 261 1.05 7.56 -16.60
CA MET A 261 1.39 7.01 -15.29
C MET A 261 2.70 7.62 -14.76
N ALA A 262 3.77 7.63 -15.56
CA ALA A 262 5.04 8.24 -15.19
C ALA A 262 4.87 9.71 -14.79
N LEU A 263 4.17 10.48 -15.62
CA LEU A 263 3.97 11.92 -15.40
C LEU A 263 3.20 12.20 -14.11
N CYS A 264 2.13 11.45 -13.83
CA CYS A 264 1.33 11.63 -12.62
C CYS A 264 2.07 11.25 -11.34
N PHE A 265 2.82 10.13 -11.34
CA PHE A 265 3.63 9.76 -10.18
C PHE A 265 4.75 10.78 -9.92
N LEU A 266 5.42 11.27 -10.98
CA LEU A 266 6.43 12.33 -10.86
C LEU A 266 5.80 13.65 -10.38
N ALA A 267 4.64 14.03 -10.92
CA ALA A 267 3.91 15.20 -10.46
C ALA A 267 3.51 15.09 -8.99
N ALA A 268 3.05 13.92 -8.53
CA ALA A 268 2.75 13.68 -7.12
C ALA A 268 3.99 13.84 -6.24
N GLY A 269 5.13 13.28 -6.66
CA GLY A 269 6.42 13.45 -5.98
C GLY A 269 6.89 14.91 -5.91
N LEU A 270 6.72 15.68 -7.00
CA LEU A 270 7.02 17.12 -7.02
C LEU A 270 6.09 17.92 -6.11
N VAL A 271 4.79 17.60 -6.07
CA VAL A 271 3.83 18.22 -5.15
C VAL A 271 4.21 17.94 -3.69
N PHE A 272 4.60 16.71 -3.36
CA PHE A 272 5.12 16.40 -2.02
C PHE A 272 6.41 17.17 -1.71
N TYR A 273 7.30 17.31 -2.69
CA TYR A 273 8.56 18.03 -2.51
C TYR A 273 8.35 19.53 -2.26
N TRP A 274 7.47 20.17 -3.03
CA TRP A 274 7.12 21.58 -2.81
C TRP A 274 6.43 21.76 -1.46
N SER A 275 5.51 20.86 -1.12
CA SER A 275 4.86 20.86 0.19
C SER A 275 5.87 20.64 1.33
N TYR A 276 6.91 19.82 1.12
CA TYR A 276 7.99 19.59 2.09
C TYR A 276 8.80 20.87 2.37
N ARG A 277 9.04 21.68 1.33
CA ARG A 277 9.76 22.96 1.46
C ARG A 277 8.96 24.01 2.22
N GLU A 278 7.63 23.98 2.08
CA GLU A 278 6.70 24.93 2.70
C GLU A 278 6.12 24.45 4.04
N ALA A 279 6.52 23.26 4.52
CA ALA A 279 5.91 22.65 5.69
C ALA A 279 6.16 23.46 6.99
N PRO A 280 5.11 23.91 7.70
CA PRO A 280 5.25 24.74 8.90
C PRO A 280 5.68 23.94 10.14
N SER A 281 5.36 22.64 10.22
CA SER A 281 5.67 21.78 11.37
C SER A 281 6.76 20.76 11.07
N GLY A 282 7.61 20.47 12.06
CA GLY A 282 8.70 19.49 11.92
C GLY A 282 8.21 18.07 11.62
N VAL A 283 7.07 17.67 12.20
CA VAL A 283 6.45 16.35 11.96
C VAL A 283 5.95 16.22 10.52
N LEU A 284 5.22 17.23 10.01
CA LEU A 284 4.74 17.24 8.62
C LEU A 284 5.90 17.23 7.63
N ARG A 285 6.98 17.97 7.94
CA ARG A 285 8.20 17.95 7.13
C ARG A 285 8.83 16.57 7.08
N GLN A 286 8.88 15.83 8.18
CA GLN A 286 9.36 14.44 8.16
C GLN A 286 8.43 13.52 7.39
N GLN A 287 7.11 13.62 7.55
CA GLN A 287 6.13 12.87 6.75
C GLN A 287 6.39 13.09 5.25
N LEU A 288 6.40 14.35 4.81
CA LEU A 288 6.57 14.72 3.41
C LEU A 288 7.96 14.34 2.87
N LYS A 289 9.01 14.33 3.70
CA LYS A 289 10.34 13.84 3.30
C LYS A 289 10.28 12.39 2.84
N TRP A 290 9.63 11.52 3.61
CA TRP A 290 9.50 10.10 3.27
C TRP A 290 8.54 9.88 2.11
N LEU A 291 7.42 10.60 2.03
CA LEU A 291 6.50 10.52 0.89
C LEU A 291 7.19 10.96 -0.42
N THR A 292 7.94 12.06 -0.38
CA THR A 292 8.71 12.57 -1.52
C THR A 292 9.81 11.58 -1.94
N GLY A 293 10.60 11.10 -0.98
CA GLY A 293 11.67 10.14 -1.24
C GLY A 293 11.12 8.84 -1.84
N GLY A 294 10.06 8.29 -1.25
CA GLY A 294 9.42 7.06 -1.72
C GLY A 294 8.87 7.18 -3.14
N THR A 295 8.09 8.25 -3.40
CA THR A 295 7.50 8.49 -4.73
C THR A 295 8.56 8.77 -5.80
N LEU A 296 9.49 9.70 -5.56
CA LEU A 296 10.48 10.10 -6.56
C LEU A 296 11.52 9.00 -6.79
N ILE A 297 12.15 8.46 -5.74
CA ILE A 297 13.17 7.41 -5.88
C ILE A 297 12.52 6.12 -6.40
N GLY A 298 11.26 5.85 -6.02
CA GLY A 298 10.53 4.69 -6.52
C GLY A 298 10.14 4.78 -7.99
N THR A 299 9.77 5.98 -8.48
CA THR A 299 9.24 6.16 -9.85
C THR A 299 10.34 6.52 -10.85
N LEU A 300 11.33 7.35 -10.48
CA LEU A 300 12.35 7.88 -11.41
C LEU A 300 13.09 6.78 -12.19
N PRO A 301 13.58 5.69 -11.58
CA PRO A 301 14.27 4.63 -12.33
C PRO A 301 13.38 4.00 -13.39
N VAL A 302 12.12 3.70 -13.08
CA VAL A 302 11.16 3.12 -14.05
C VAL A 302 10.85 4.12 -15.16
N SER A 303 10.64 5.39 -14.83
CA SER A 303 10.38 6.44 -15.82
C SER A 303 11.55 6.60 -16.80
N LEU A 304 12.79 6.63 -16.30
CA LEU A 304 13.98 6.90 -17.11
C LEU A 304 14.49 5.68 -17.88
N PHE A 305 14.48 4.50 -17.26
CA PHE A 305 15.11 3.31 -17.84
C PHE A 305 14.11 2.34 -18.48
N TYR A 306 12.81 2.46 -18.23
CA TYR A 306 11.80 1.60 -18.84
C TYR A 306 10.82 2.39 -19.72
N ILE A 307 10.15 3.41 -19.17
CA ILE A 307 9.06 4.11 -19.87
C ILE A 307 9.60 5.04 -20.97
N LEU A 308 10.62 5.85 -20.69
CA LEU A 308 11.19 6.76 -21.69
C LEU A 308 11.76 6.00 -22.91
N PRO A 309 12.55 4.93 -22.75
CA PRO A 309 13.01 4.11 -23.87
C PRO A 309 11.87 3.42 -24.64
N LEU A 310 10.82 2.95 -23.95
CA LEU A 310 9.62 2.40 -24.58
C LEU A 310 8.94 3.43 -25.49
N VAL A 311 8.81 4.68 -25.02
CA VAL A 311 8.18 5.78 -25.78
C VAL A 311 9.03 6.16 -27.01
N LEU A 312 10.36 6.09 -26.88
CA LEU A 312 11.32 6.40 -27.95
C LEU A 312 11.59 5.22 -28.91
N ASP A 313 10.82 4.14 -28.83
CA ASP A 313 10.98 2.93 -29.67
C ASP A 313 12.37 2.28 -29.55
N ALA A 314 13.03 2.41 -28.39
CA ALA A 314 14.29 1.75 -28.12
C ALA A 314 14.11 0.24 -27.87
N ASN A 315 15.08 -0.56 -28.29
CA ASN A 315 15.06 -2.02 -28.09
C ASN A 315 15.30 -2.39 -26.61
N LEU A 316 14.22 -2.56 -25.86
CA LEU A 316 14.26 -2.96 -24.45
C LEU A 316 14.89 -4.35 -24.23
N ASP A 317 14.82 -5.23 -25.23
CA ASP A 317 15.39 -6.58 -25.15
C ASP A 317 16.91 -6.61 -25.33
N ALA A 318 17.49 -5.56 -25.92
CA ALA A 318 18.94 -5.43 -26.03
C ALA A 318 19.62 -5.19 -24.66
N HIS A 319 18.83 -4.75 -23.67
CA HIS A 319 19.33 -4.28 -22.38
C HIS A 319 18.48 -4.78 -21.22
N PRO A 320 18.65 -6.04 -20.78
CA PRO A 320 17.84 -6.66 -19.72
C PRO A 320 17.83 -5.88 -18.40
N TRP A 321 18.90 -5.15 -18.10
CA TRP A 321 19.02 -4.29 -16.91
C TRP A 321 17.97 -3.16 -16.87
N MET A 322 17.44 -2.73 -18.01
CA MET A 322 16.35 -1.74 -18.09
C MET A 322 15.07 -2.27 -17.44
N LYS A 323 14.79 -3.57 -17.58
CA LYS A 323 13.65 -4.25 -16.96
C LYS A 323 13.80 -4.34 -15.43
N MET A 324 15.03 -4.27 -14.89
CA MET A 324 15.28 -4.28 -13.44
C MET A 324 14.92 -2.97 -12.75
N SER A 325 14.66 -1.89 -13.49
CA SER A 325 14.25 -0.61 -12.91
C SER A 325 12.97 -0.70 -12.07
N VAL A 326 12.09 -1.66 -12.36
CA VAL A 326 10.87 -1.94 -11.57
C VAL A 326 11.16 -2.28 -10.10
N LEU A 327 12.39 -2.71 -9.78
CA LEU A 327 12.81 -2.98 -8.41
C LEU A 327 12.72 -1.74 -7.49
N SER A 328 12.73 -0.53 -8.04
CA SER A 328 12.54 0.69 -7.24
C SER A 328 11.10 0.87 -6.75
N LEU A 329 10.09 0.27 -7.39
CA LEU A 329 8.68 0.49 -7.07
C LEU A 329 8.31 0.09 -5.64
N VAL A 330 9.01 -0.88 -5.04
CA VAL A 330 8.80 -1.29 -3.64
C VAL A 330 9.08 -0.17 -2.63
N LEU A 331 9.90 0.82 -3.01
CA LEU A 331 10.22 1.95 -2.14
C LEU A 331 8.98 2.82 -1.87
N ILE A 332 8.03 2.87 -2.81
CA ILE A 332 6.79 3.65 -2.64
C ILE A 332 5.98 3.13 -1.44
N PRO A 333 5.50 1.87 -1.41
CA PRO A 333 4.76 1.38 -0.25
C PRO A 333 5.61 1.38 1.02
N LEU A 334 6.90 1.03 0.96
CA LEU A 334 7.76 1.00 2.16
C LEU A 334 7.92 2.38 2.81
N CYS A 335 8.19 3.43 2.02
CA CYS A 335 8.35 4.77 2.56
C CYS A 335 7.03 5.36 3.06
N PHE A 336 5.91 5.08 2.38
CA PHE A 336 4.59 5.46 2.89
C PHE A 336 4.29 4.73 4.19
N GLY A 337 4.48 3.41 4.23
CA GLY A 337 4.33 2.59 5.43
C GLY A 337 5.18 3.10 6.59
N TYR A 338 6.44 3.44 6.35
CA TYR A 338 7.31 4.05 7.35
C TYR A 338 6.79 5.41 7.82
N ALA A 339 6.31 6.27 6.91
CA ALA A 339 5.75 7.57 7.25
C ALA A 339 4.49 7.45 8.13
N ILE A 340 3.62 6.50 7.77
CA ILE A 340 2.43 6.12 8.55
C ILE A 340 2.85 5.64 9.93
N ILE A 341 3.83 4.73 9.99
CA ILE A 341 4.19 4.06 11.22
C ILE A 341 4.93 4.99 12.20
N ARG A 342 5.98 5.66 11.71
CA ARG A 342 6.90 6.42 12.53
C ARG A 342 6.39 7.82 12.87
N TYR A 343 5.72 8.46 11.91
CA TYR A 343 5.29 9.86 12.04
C TYR A 343 3.77 10.02 12.07
N ARG A 344 3.02 8.91 12.27
CA ARG A 344 1.57 8.91 12.42
C ARG A 344 0.86 9.63 11.27
N LEU A 345 1.28 9.36 10.04
CA LEU A 345 0.60 9.88 8.83
C LEU A 345 -0.91 9.59 8.94
N MET A 346 -1.76 10.61 8.76
CA MET A 346 -3.23 10.52 8.89
C MET A 346 -3.76 10.22 10.31
N ASP A 347 -3.01 10.60 11.35
CA ASP A 347 -3.39 10.45 12.77
C ASP A 347 -3.78 9.02 13.13
N VAL A 348 -3.07 8.05 12.54
CA VAL A 348 -3.21 6.64 12.90
C VAL A 348 -2.45 6.45 14.20
N ASP A 349 -3.18 6.46 15.31
CA ASP A 349 -2.61 6.10 16.61
C ASP A 349 -2.18 4.64 16.59
N ILE A 350 -0.86 4.48 16.61
CA ILE A 350 -0.22 3.20 16.53
C ILE A 350 -0.16 2.60 17.93
N ILE A 351 -1.15 1.77 18.22
CA ILE A 351 -1.08 0.77 19.28
C ILE A 351 -0.21 -0.41 18.78
N PHE A 352 1.03 -0.14 18.36
CA PHE A 352 1.95 -1.16 17.83
C PHE A 352 2.46 -2.08 18.93
N LYS A 353 2.59 -1.61 20.17
CA LYS A 353 3.22 -2.40 21.24
C LYS A 353 2.40 -3.63 21.63
N ARG A 354 1.07 -3.57 21.57
CA ARG A 354 0.20 -4.71 21.95
C ARG A 354 -0.22 -5.56 20.74
N GLY A 355 -0.66 -4.93 19.64
CA GLY A 355 -1.18 -5.67 18.49
C GLY A 355 -0.13 -6.48 17.73
N LEU A 356 1.04 -5.89 17.45
CA LEU A 356 2.14 -6.58 16.76
C LEU A 356 2.74 -7.68 17.63
N ALA A 357 2.83 -7.46 18.95
CA ALA A 357 3.28 -8.46 19.90
C ALA A 357 2.32 -9.67 19.90
N TYR A 358 1.00 -9.46 19.94
CA TYR A 358 0.05 -10.56 19.89
C TYR A 358 0.03 -11.29 18.54
N THR A 359 0.12 -10.59 17.41
CA THR A 359 0.18 -11.25 16.10
C THR A 359 1.50 -11.99 15.90
N ALA A 360 2.64 -11.41 16.28
CA ALA A 360 3.94 -12.07 16.26
C ALA A 360 4.00 -13.26 17.23
N ALA A 361 3.41 -13.13 18.41
CA ALA A 361 3.30 -14.20 19.39
C ALA A 361 2.45 -15.35 18.86
N THR A 362 1.28 -15.04 18.31
CA THR A 362 0.38 -16.02 17.72
C THR A 362 1.03 -16.71 16.52
N ALA A 363 1.72 -15.95 15.66
CA ALA A 363 2.47 -16.49 14.53
C ALA A 363 3.61 -17.39 14.99
N ALA A 364 4.38 -17.00 16.02
CA ALA A 364 5.44 -17.84 16.58
C ALA A 364 4.89 -19.15 17.16
N VAL A 365 3.80 -19.09 17.93
CA VAL A 365 3.11 -20.29 18.46
C VAL A 365 2.62 -21.17 17.30
N ALA A 366 2.01 -20.57 16.27
CA ALA A 366 1.55 -21.31 15.10
C ALA A 366 2.70 -21.96 14.31
N THR A 367 3.81 -21.25 14.10
CA THR A 367 5.00 -21.79 13.43
C THR A 367 5.57 -22.98 14.20
N VAL A 368 5.71 -22.88 15.51
CA VAL A 368 6.22 -24.03 16.28
C VAL A 368 5.20 -25.17 16.31
N TYR A 369 3.90 -24.88 16.35
CA TYR A 369 2.88 -25.92 16.20
C TYR A 369 3.03 -26.70 14.89
N PHE A 370 3.11 -26.01 13.75
CA PHE A 370 3.28 -26.67 12.46
C PHE A 370 4.62 -27.42 12.37
N ALA A 371 5.69 -26.86 12.92
CA ALA A 371 7.00 -27.52 12.99
C ALA A 371 6.96 -28.80 13.85
N LEU A 372 6.29 -28.76 15.01
CA LEU A 372 6.15 -29.92 15.89
C LEU A 372 5.32 -31.02 15.23
N VAL A 373 4.19 -30.66 14.61
CA VAL A 373 3.34 -31.59 13.86
C VAL A 373 4.13 -32.22 12.70
N ALA A 374 4.87 -31.42 11.93
CA ALA A 374 5.71 -31.91 10.84
C ALA A 374 6.81 -32.86 11.34
N LEU A 375 7.49 -32.52 12.45
CA LEU A 375 8.54 -33.34 13.05
C LEU A 375 8.00 -34.67 13.58
N ILE A 376 6.88 -34.65 14.31
CA ILE A 376 6.23 -35.87 14.82
C ILE A 376 5.76 -36.72 13.63
N THR A 377 5.14 -36.11 12.63
CA THR A 377 4.71 -36.83 11.41
C THR A 377 5.92 -37.48 10.74
N TYR A 378 7.05 -36.78 10.59
CA TYR A 378 8.28 -37.30 9.99
C TYR A 378 8.85 -38.50 10.77
N ILE A 379 8.97 -38.40 12.09
CA ILE A 379 9.53 -39.48 12.94
C ILE A 379 8.62 -40.72 12.90
N PHE A 380 7.30 -40.54 13.01
CA PHE A 380 6.35 -41.65 13.04
C PHE A 380 6.07 -42.26 11.66
N HIS A 381 6.09 -41.48 10.57
CA HIS A 381 6.09 -42.06 9.21
C HIS A 381 7.34 -42.89 8.94
N ALA A 382 8.51 -42.46 9.46
CA ALA A 382 9.76 -43.17 9.24
C ALA A 382 9.89 -44.49 10.02
N GLN A 383 9.20 -44.63 11.17
CA GLN A 383 9.34 -45.80 12.04
C GLN A 383 8.09 -46.69 12.16
N THR A 384 6.89 -46.24 11.78
CA THR A 384 5.66 -47.03 11.92
C THR A 384 4.83 -47.07 10.64
N THR A 385 4.84 -48.22 9.96
CA THR A 385 4.04 -48.53 8.78
C THR A 385 2.61 -48.93 9.19
N GLY A 386 1.75 -47.96 9.55
CA GLY A 386 0.32 -48.23 9.70
C GLY A 386 -0.55 -47.07 10.20
N PRO A 387 -1.89 -47.14 9.99
CA PRO A 387 -2.86 -46.11 10.43
C PRO A 387 -2.81 -45.82 11.93
N VAL A 388 -2.40 -46.80 12.73
CA VAL A 388 -2.28 -46.71 14.19
C VAL A 388 -1.15 -45.76 14.61
N GLY A 389 -0.03 -45.73 13.87
CA GLY A 389 1.09 -44.82 14.15
C GLY A 389 0.70 -43.35 13.98
N GLY A 390 -0.11 -43.05 12.95
CA GLY A 390 -0.68 -41.72 12.74
C GLY A 390 -1.63 -41.27 13.85
N MET A 391 -2.46 -42.19 14.37
CA MET A 391 -3.34 -41.88 15.51
C MET A 391 -2.55 -41.58 16.79
N ILE A 392 -1.53 -42.39 17.09
CA ILE A 392 -0.66 -42.16 18.27
C ILE A 392 0.07 -40.82 18.13
N ALA A 393 0.60 -40.51 16.95
CA ALA A 393 1.26 -39.23 16.66
C ALA A 393 0.35 -38.02 16.92
N ILE A 394 -0.92 -38.06 16.49
CA ILE A 394 -1.89 -36.98 16.71
C ILE A 394 -2.17 -36.79 18.21
N VAL A 395 -2.37 -37.89 18.95
CA VAL A 395 -2.63 -37.83 20.40
C VAL A 395 -1.42 -37.25 21.15
N VAL A 396 -0.21 -37.69 20.82
CA VAL A 396 1.03 -37.18 21.43
C VAL A 396 1.26 -35.70 21.10
N ALA A 397 1.03 -35.30 19.84
CA ALA A 397 1.12 -33.90 19.42
C ALA A 397 0.12 -33.01 20.17
N ALA A 398 -1.12 -33.47 20.34
CA ALA A 398 -2.15 -32.74 21.09
C ALA A 398 -1.77 -32.55 22.57
N PHE A 399 -1.22 -33.58 23.22
CA PHE A 399 -0.77 -33.49 24.62
C PHE A 399 0.45 -32.57 24.80
N LEU A 400 1.42 -32.60 23.88
CA LEU A 400 2.61 -31.76 23.94
C LEU A 400 2.32 -30.30 23.58
N PHE A 401 1.27 -30.04 22.80
CA PHE A 401 0.92 -28.70 22.36
C PHE A 401 0.57 -27.76 23.52
N GLN A 402 -0.27 -28.21 24.46
CA GLN A 402 -0.75 -27.37 25.55
C GLN A 402 0.39 -26.80 26.43
N PRO A 403 1.30 -27.61 27.01
CA PRO A 403 2.38 -27.08 27.85
C PRO A 403 3.37 -26.21 27.05
N PHE A 404 3.58 -26.54 25.77
CA PHE A 404 4.51 -25.80 24.92
C PHE A 404 3.95 -24.42 24.51
N ARG A 405 2.65 -24.36 24.17
CA ARG A 405 1.93 -23.12 23.90
C ARG A 405 1.96 -22.19 25.11
N GLU A 406 1.64 -22.71 26.29
CA GLU A 406 1.63 -21.93 27.53
C GLU A 406 3.04 -21.41 27.88
N GLY A 407 4.09 -22.23 27.69
CA GLY A 407 5.48 -21.83 27.90
C GLY A 407 5.96 -20.73 26.95
N ILE A 408 5.64 -20.83 25.65
CA ILE A 408 5.96 -19.78 24.67
C ILE A 408 5.19 -18.50 24.98
N GLN A 409 3.89 -18.61 25.22
CA GLN A 409 3.03 -17.45 25.48
C GLN A 409 3.50 -16.72 26.75
N GLY A 410 3.84 -17.44 27.82
CA GLY A 410 4.40 -16.85 29.04
C GLY A 410 5.77 -16.17 28.83
N ARG A 411 6.66 -16.74 28.01
CA ARG A 411 7.95 -16.07 27.67
C ARG A 411 7.74 -14.82 26.82
N LEU A 412 6.84 -14.87 25.85
CA LEU A 412 6.51 -13.74 24.99
C LEU A 412 5.85 -12.62 25.79
N ASP A 413 4.89 -12.94 26.65
CA ASP A 413 4.28 -11.96 27.55
C ASP A 413 5.35 -11.32 28.44
N ARG A 414 6.28 -12.09 29.01
CA ARG A 414 7.38 -11.54 29.82
C ARG A 414 8.36 -10.67 29.02
N PHE A 415 8.61 -10.99 27.74
CA PHE A 415 9.52 -10.26 26.88
C PHE A 415 8.91 -8.96 26.33
N PHE A 416 7.64 -8.99 25.93
CA PHE A 416 6.92 -7.88 25.32
C PHE A 416 6.17 -6.99 26.33
N TYR A 417 5.67 -7.57 27.43
CA TYR A 417 5.08 -6.86 28.58
C TYR A 417 6.07 -6.77 29.75
N ARG A 418 7.31 -6.37 29.47
CA ARG A 418 8.27 -6.03 30.52
C ARG A 418 7.74 -4.79 31.27
N ASP A 419 7.20 -5.03 32.46
CA ASP A 419 6.78 -4.10 33.51
C ASP A 419 5.93 -2.89 33.07
N ARG A 420 4.64 -3.14 32.83
CA ARG A 420 3.63 -2.13 33.16
C ARG A 420 2.69 -2.71 34.21
N LEU A 421 3.06 -2.44 35.45
CA LEU A 421 2.25 -2.50 36.66
C LEU A 421 0.77 -2.32 36.34
N ASP A 422 -0.06 -3.23 36.85
CA ASP A 422 -1.52 -3.09 36.86
C ASP A 422 -1.87 -1.67 37.34
N TYR A 423 -2.31 -0.83 36.42
CA TYR A 423 -2.70 0.56 36.68
C TYR A 423 -3.65 0.63 37.89
N ARG A 424 -4.53 -0.39 38.01
CA ARG A 424 -5.45 -0.57 39.12
C ARG A 424 -4.75 -0.83 40.46
N ARG A 425 -3.70 -1.66 40.49
CA ARG A 425 -2.91 -1.94 41.71
C ARG A 425 -2.08 -0.71 42.11
N THR A 426 -1.48 -0.03 41.13
CA THR A 426 -0.74 1.22 41.33
C THR A 426 -1.63 2.33 41.89
N LEU A 427 -2.87 2.47 41.41
CA LEU A 427 -3.86 3.43 41.91
C LEU A 427 -4.34 3.11 43.32
N ILE A 428 -4.60 1.84 43.63
CA ILE A 428 -5.02 1.42 44.96
C ILE A 428 -3.90 1.65 45.97
N GLU A 429 -2.67 1.33 45.61
CA GLU A 429 -1.50 1.57 46.45
C GLU A 429 -1.24 3.07 46.62
N PHE A 430 -1.38 3.87 45.56
CA PHE A 430 -1.29 5.33 45.61
C PHE A 430 -2.34 5.96 46.51
N GLY A 431 -3.61 5.54 46.41
CA GLY A 431 -4.68 6.00 47.29
C GLY A 431 -4.39 5.70 48.76
N ARG A 432 -3.80 4.53 49.06
CA ARG A 432 -3.36 4.17 50.41
C ARG A 432 -2.22 5.04 50.90
N THR A 433 -1.20 5.32 50.08
CA THR A 433 -0.09 6.22 50.44
C THR A 433 -0.61 7.63 50.71
N LEU A 434 -1.53 8.14 49.89
CA LEU A 434 -2.18 9.44 50.08
C LEU A 434 -2.96 9.55 51.38
N THR A 435 -3.66 8.47 51.78
CA THR A 435 -4.49 8.47 52.99
C THR A 435 -3.65 8.37 54.27
N ASN A 436 -2.42 7.85 54.17
CA ASN A 436 -1.53 7.63 55.32
C ASN A 436 -0.53 8.77 55.57
N GLU A 437 -0.34 9.68 54.62
CA GLU A 437 0.52 10.86 54.74
C GLU A 437 -0.21 11.99 55.51
N VAL A 438 0.20 12.24 56.75
CA VAL A 438 -0.42 13.27 57.62
C VAL A 438 0.14 14.67 57.35
N ARG A 439 1.28 14.78 56.64
CA ARG A 439 1.94 16.07 56.36
C ARG A 439 1.69 16.51 54.91
N PHE A 440 1.35 17.78 54.75
CA PHE A 440 0.99 18.37 53.44
C PHE A 440 2.14 18.34 52.42
N ASP A 441 3.34 18.81 52.78
CA ASP A 441 4.47 18.88 51.84
C ASP A 441 4.99 17.51 51.33
N PRO A 442 5.16 16.48 52.18
CA PRO A 442 5.57 15.15 51.73
C PRO A 442 4.49 14.46 50.87
N MET A 443 3.21 14.64 51.22
CA MET A 443 2.08 14.16 50.40
C MET A 443 2.16 14.74 48.98
N LEU A 444 2.34 16.06 48.85
CA LEU A 444 2.46 16.71 47.53
C LEU A 444 3.64 16.20 46.71
N GLY A 445 4.78 15.95 47.36
CA GLY A 445 5.96 15.34 46.72
C GLY A 445 5.66 13.94 46.18
N SER A 446 5.11 13.08 47.02
CA SER A 446 4.75 11.71 46.65
C SER A 446 3.74 11.66 45.50
N VAL A 447 2.78 12.58 45.47
CA VAL A 447 1.84 12.76 44.34
C VAL A 447 2.60 13.13 43.07
N MET A 448 3.42 14.17 43.12
CA MET A 448 4.19 14.65 41.97
C MET A 448 5.09 13.57 41.38
N ASP A 449 5.87 12.89 42.21
CA ASP A 449 6.80 11.83 41.77
C ASP A 449 6.04 10.68 41.11
N ARG A 450 4.92 10.25 41.72
CA ARG A 450 4.11 9.15 41.18
C ARG A 450 3.45 9.54 39.86
N VAL A 451 2.92 10.76 39.75
CA VAL A 451 2.31 11.25 38.49
C VAL A 451 3.38 11.39 37.41
N SER A 452 4.55 11.95 37.72
CA SER A 452 5.67 12.05 36.78
C SER A 452 6.09 10.67 36.26
N GLN A 453 6.29 9.69 37.15
CA GLN A 453 6.68 8.34 36.75
C GLN A 453 5.59 7.59 35.97
N THR A 454 4.31 7.81 36.31
CA THR A 454 3.19 7.08 35.69
C THR A 454 2.81 7.66 34.33
N LEU A 455 2.75 8.98 34.22
CA LEU A 455 2.38 9.69 32.99
C LEU A 455 3.59 10.05 32.12
N LEU A 456 4.82 9.84 32.60
CA LEU A 456 6.07 10.18 31.92
C LEU A 456 6.11 11.65 31.50
N VAL A 457 5.73 12.52 32.43
CA VAL A 457 5.71 13.98 32.23
C VAL A 457 6.93 14.61 32.90
N ASP A 458 7.63 15.45 32.14
CA ASP A 458 8.87 16.12 32.56
C ASP A 458 8.59 17.40 33.36
N ARG A 459 7.38 17.95 33.25
CA ARG A 459 6.95 19.17 33.92
C ARG A 459 5.63 19.00 34.62
N LEU A 460 5.56 19.41 35.88
CA LEU A 460 4.35 19.33 36.69
C LEU A 460 4.30 20.47 37.70
N ALA A 461 3.11 20.98 37.99
CA ALA A 461 2.88 21.94 39.05
C ALA A 461 1.58 21.61 39.79
N ILE A 462 1.61 21.70 41.12
CA ILE A 462 0.43 21.56 41.97
C ILE A 462 0.05 22.95 42.50
N PHE A 463 -1.19 23.34 42.23
CA PHE A 463 -1.78 24.58 42.70
C PHE A 463 -2.76 24.27 43.84
N VAL A 464 -2.74 25.11 44.89
CA VAL A 464 -3.56 24.96 46.09
C VAL A 464 -4.15 26.33 46.41
N GLU A 465 -5.36 26.37 46.94
CA GLU A 465 -5.98 27.60 47.40
C GLU A 465 -5.17 28.24 48.55
N ASP A 466 -5.03 29.56 48.51
CA ASP A 466 -4.37 30.31 49.56
C ASP A 466 -5.28 30.41 50.80
N PRO A 467 -4.88 29.88 51.98
CA PRO A 467 -5.68 30.00 53.20
C PRO A 467 -5.88 31.45 53.66
N LEU A 468 -5.04 32.39 53.22
CA LEU A 468 -5.15 33.82 53.57
C LEU A 468 -6.06 34.59 52.62
N GLN A 469 -6.31 34.08 51.42
CA GLN A 469 -7.15 34.72 50.39
C GLN A 469 -8.02 33.66 49.67
N PRO A 470 -9.22 33.37 50.21
CA PRO A 470 -10.15 32.42 49.60
C PRO A 470 -10.44 32.80 48.15
N GLY A 471 -10.32 31.83 47.23
CA GLY A 471 -10.48 32.01 45.79
C GLY A 471 -9.20 32.30 45.00
N GLN A 472 -8.07 32.61 45.65
CA GLN A 472 -6.77 32.70 44.97
C GLN A 472 -6.00 31.38 45.05
N MET A 473 -5.56 30.90 43.88
CA MET A 473 -4.67 29.74 43.80
C MET A 473 -3.22 30.18 43.90
N ARG A 474 -2.39 29.42 44.63
CA ARG A 474 -0.94 29.57 44.66
C ARG A 474 -0.26 28.27 44.28
N ILE A 475 0.96 28.34 43.76
CA ILE A 475 1.77 27.15 43.53
C ILE A 475 2.26 26.60 44.87
N ALA A 476 1.92 25.35 45.15
CA ALA A 476 2.41 24.65 46.34
C ALA A 476 3.73 23.91 46.06
N ARG A 477 3.86 23.30 44.86
CA ARG A 477 5.09 22.62 44.44
C ARG A 477 5.16 22.52 42.90
N SER A 478 6.37 22.53 42.34
CA SER A 478 6.60 22.37 40.90
C SER A 478 7.85 21.53 40.62
N MET A 479 7.87 20.88 39.45
CA MET A 479 9.00 20.10 38.92
C MET A 479 9.16 20.43 37.44
N GLY A 480 10.39 20.68 37.00
CA GLY A 480 10.69 21.00 35.60
C GLY A 480 10.24 22.41 35.14
N VAL A 481 9.63 23.19 36.02
CA VAL A 481 9.15 24.55 35.77
C VAL A 481 10.05 25.56 36.51
N ARG A 482 10.57 26.56 35.80
CA ARG A 482 11.32 27.69 36.38
C ARG A 482 10.48 28.96 36.31
N LEU A 483 10.20 29.54 37.46
CA LEU A 483 9.35 30.73 37.58
C LEU A 483 10.23 31.96 37.82
N PHE A 484 10.02 33.01 37.03
CA PHE A 484 10.84 34.23 37.09
C PHE A 484 10.05 35.46 37.54
N GLU A 485 8.70 35.44 37.47
CA GLU A 485 7.83 36.58 37.75
C GLU A 485 6.54 36.17 38.48
N SER A 486 5.74 37.16 38.91
CA SER A 486 4.40 36.95 39.49
C SER A 486 3.45 36.34 38.45
N LEU A 487 2.89 35.17 38.76
CA LEU A 487 1.99 34.44 37.86
C LEU A 487 0.56 34.95 37.96
N ASP A 488 -0.09 35.11 36.81
CA ASP A 488 -1.53 35.35 36.72
C ASP A 488 -2.26 34.01 36.63
N LEU A 489 -2.86 33.59 37.74
CA LEU A 489 -3.54 32.30 37.89
C LEU A 489 -5.07 32.40 37.73
N SER A 490 -5.58 33.51 37.19
CA SER A 490 -7.03 33.74 36.99
C SER A 490 -7.71 32.70 36.08
N PHE A 491 -6.94 31.94 35.29
CA PHE A 491 -7.46 30.81 34.50
C PHE A 491 -7.85 29.59 35.35
N LEU A 492 -7.38 29.49 36.59
CA LEU A 492 -7.69 28.43 37.55
C LEU A 492 -8.86 28.77 38.48
N GLU A 493 -9.53 29.91 38.28
CA GLU A 493 -10.65 30.33 39.13
C GLU A 493 -11.84 29.34 39.05
N PRO A 494 -12.36 28.87 40.20
CA PRO A 494 -13.49 27.92 40.25
C PRO A 494 -14.77 28.41 39.57
N ALA A 495 -14.92 29.73 39.39
CA ALA A 495 -16.09 30.34 38.77
C ALA A 495 -16.14 30.19 37.24
N ARG A 496 -15.06 29.73 36.59
CA ARG A 496 -15.05 29.53 35.14
C ARG A 496 -15.79 28.25 34.72
N PRO A 497 -16.68 28.29 33.72
CA PRO A 497 -17.42 27.12 33.25
C PRO A 497 -16.52 26.05 32.61
N GLU A 498 -15.34 26.42 32.13
CA GLU A 498 -14.35 25.51 31.57
C GLU A 498 -13.71 24.61 32.65
N PHE A 499 -13.49 25.16 33.85
CA PHE A 499 -12.98 24.41 35.00
C PHE A 499 -14.03 23.48 35.61
N ALA A 500 -15.32 23.78 35.43
CA ALA A 500 -16.43 22.96 35.95
C ALA A 500 -16.46 21.53 35.37
N ARG A 501 -15.76 21.26 34.26
CA ARG A 501 -15.60 19.90 33.70
C ARG A 501 -14.46 19.09 34.35
N GLY A 502 -13.73 19.67 35.30
CA GLY A 502 -12.67 19.01 36.06
C GLY A 502 -11.33 18.87 35.34
N ALA A 503 -11.20 19.40 34.11
CA ALA A 503 -9.94 19.44 33.37
C ALA A 503 -9.93 20.60 32.37
N LEU A 504 -8.81 21.33 32.33
CA LEU A 504 -8.49 22.35 31.31
C LEU A 504 -7.39 21.81 30.41
N PHE A 505 -7.56 21.96 29.09
CA PHE A 505 -6.59 21.49 28.11
C PHE A 505 -6.21 22.62 27.14
N PHE A 506 -4.92 22.90 27.03
CA PHE A 506 -4.37 23.87 26.09
C PHE A 506 -3.47 23.14 25.09
N GLU A 507 -3.80 23.15 23.80
CA GLU A 507 -2.96 22.52 22.76
C GLU A 507 -1.63 23.24 22.53
N SER A 508 -1.60 24.56 22.79
CA SER A 508 -0.41 25.39 22.84
C SER A 508 -0.74 26.64 23.65
N PRO A 509 0.26 27.33 24.24
CA PRO A 509 0.03 28.62 24.90
C PRO A 509 -0.72 29.59 23.96
N ARG A 510 -0.39 29.56 22.66
CA ARG A 510 -1.00 30.36 21.58
C ARG A 510 -2.43 29.99 21.20
N ALA A 511 -2.94 28.83 21.63
CA ALA A 511 -4.29 28.37 21.30
C ALA A 511 -5.36 28.92 22.27
N ALA A 512 -4.96 29.47 23.42
CA ALA A 512 -5.85 30.11 24.40
C ALA A 512 -6.32 31.49 23.89
N ARG A 513 -7.31 31.51 22.98
CA ARG A 513 -7.77 32.73 22.30
C ARG A 513 -8.61 33.69 23.17
N ASP A 514 -9.17 33.22 24.27
CA ASP A 514 -10.11 33.97 25.12
C ASP A 514 -9.51 34.35 26.49
N VAL A 515 -8.19 34.54 26.52
CA VAL A 515 -7.41 34.65 27.77
C VAL A 515 -6.56 35.93 27.74
N SER A 516 -6.43 36.60 28.88
CA SER A 516 -5.65 37.86 28.99
C SER A 516 -4.17 37.66 28.65
N GLU A 517 -3.49 38.72 28.21
CA GLU A 517 -2.07 38.68 27.83
C GLU A 517 -1.16 38.24 29.00
N SER A 518 -1.53 38.58 30.23
CA SER A 518 -0.86 38.16 31.48
C SER A 518 -0.93 36.66 31.72
N VAL A 519 -2.10 36.05 31.48
CA VAL A 519 -2.27 34.60 31.58
C VAL A 519 -1.55 33.90 30.42
N HIS A 520 -1.51 34.50 29.22
CA HIS A 520 -0.76 33.94 28.10
C HIS A 520 0.73 33.76 28.43
N ARG A 521 1.35 34.79 29.03
CA ARG A 521 2.74 34.72 29.52
C ARG A 521 2.90 33.67 30.62
N THR A 522 1.91 33.56 31.50
CA THR A 522 1.90 32.53 32.56
C THR A 522 1.87 31.12 31.96
N LEU A 523 1.04 30.87 30.94
CA LEU A 523 0.98 29.59 30.23
C LEU A 523 2.27 29.29 29.45
N GLU A 524 2.91 30.30 28.85
CA GLU A 524 4.21 30.15 28.20
C GLU A 524 5.35 29.86 29.19
N GLN A 525 5.32 30.43 30.40
CA GLN A 525 6.31 30.14 31.44
C GLN A 525 6.12 28.76 32.06
N LEU A 526 4.86 28.33 32.23
CA LEU A 526 4.52 27.02 32.75
C LEU A 526 4.85 25.91 31.72
N ASP A 527 4.50 26.14 30.45
CA ASP A 527 4.76 25.24 29.30
C ASP A 527 4.55 23.75 29.70
N LEU A 528 3.38 23.49 30.26
CA LEU A 528 2.93 22.20 30.81
C LEU A 528 2.31 21.27 29.74
N ASN A 529 2.77 21.42 28.50
CA ASN A 529 2.24 20.71 27.32
C ASN A 529 2.75 19.28 27.16
#